data_AF-A0A317Z3R2-F1
#
_entry.id   AF-A0A317Z3R2-F1
#
_cell.length_a   1.000
_cell.length_b   1.000
_cell.length_c   1.000
_cell.angle_alpha   90.00
_cell.angle_beta   90.00
_cell.angle_gamma   90.00
#
_symmetry.space_group_name_H-M   'P 1'
#
loop_
_entity.id
_entity.type
_entity.pdbx_description
1 polymer ?
#
loop_
_entity_poly.entity_id
_entity_poly.type
_entity_poly.pdbx_seq_one_letter_code
_entity_poly.pdbx_strand_id
1 'polypeptide(L)'
;KRIDDKYKSALDAIFEDDFEKFDAFFHWLQRGVKVTEYDKKGRQVLKSTDDYEFKIKVPNAHTVNIQQTKESLLIQCRVDHIDAKNLKDILLENREDYRNNKCIEIIKFDNSILTFKINMKLTEDLNKGIYNILVRYNNYMLCNIKYGFTKEIDNAKVYPT
;
A
#
# COMPACT_ATOMS: atom_id res chain seq x y z
N LYS A 1 -12.55 3.73 20.83
CA LYS A 1 -11.75 3.24 19.68
C LYS A 1 -12.61 3.39 18.43
N ARG A 2 -12.09 3.90 17.31
CA ARG A 2 -12.82 3.92 16.02
C ARG A 2 -12.61 2.59 15.33
N ILE A 3 -13.69 1.92 14.91
CA ILE A 3 -13.60 0.70 14.09
C ILE A 3 -13.22 1.10 12.67
N ASP A 4 -12.41 0.28 12.01
CA ASP A 4 -11.97 0.49 10.63
C ASP A 4 -13.18 0.41 9.69
N ASP A 5 -13.37 1.44 8.85
CA ASP A 5 -14.47 1.60 7.91
C ASP A 5 -14.65 0.36 6.99
N LYS A 6 -13.62 -0.48 6.80
CA LYS A 6 -13.72 -1.73 6.02
C LYS A 6 -14.66 -2.79 6.65
N TYR A 7 -14.93 -2.72 7.96
CA TYR A 7 -15.84 -3.64 8.64
C TYR A 7 -17.30 -3.18 8.62
N LYS A 8 -17.63 -2.10 7.89
CA LYS A 8 -18.98 -1.53 7.90
C LYS A 8 -20.07 -2.57 7.61
N SER A 9 -19.92 -3.42 6.58
CA SER A 9 -20.93 -4.44 6.24
C SER A 9 -21.17 -5.46 7.36
N ALA A 10 -20.14 -5.84 8.12
CA ALA A 10 -20.30 -6.70 9.29
C ALA A 10 -20.96 -5.98 10.47
N LEU A 11 -20.69 -4.69 10.66
CA LEU A 11 -21.36 -3.88 11.68
C LEU A 11 -22.85 -3.68 11.32
N ASP A 12 -23.14 -3.33 10.07
CA ASP A 12 -24.50 -3.19 9.56
C ASP A 12 -25.28 -4.50 9.78
N ALA A 13 -24.69 -5.66 9.44
CA ALA A 13 -25.29 -6.98 9.70
C ALA A 13 -25.56 -7.27 11.19
N ILE A 14 -24.66 -6.89 12.11
CA ILE A 14 -24.91 -6.99 13.56
C ILE A 14 -26.09 -6.12 13.98
N PHE A 15 -26.20 -4.89 13.45
CA PHE A 15 -27.31 -3.99 13.78
C PHE A 15 -28.66 -4.42 13.18
N GLU A 16 -28.62 -5.24 12.13
CA GLU A 16 -29.78 -5.82 11.44
C GLU A 16 -30.17 -7.22 11.98
N ASP A 17 -29.41 -7.77 12.95
CA ASP A 17 -29.50 -9.16 13.46
C ASP A 17 -29.35 -10.24 12.36
N ASP A 18 -28.60 -9.91 11.30
CA ASP A 18 -28.38 -10.76 10.12
C ASP A 18 -27.07 -11.55 10.27
N PHE A 19 -27.18 -12.72 10.92
CA PHE A 19 -26.03 -13.61 11.13
C PHE A 19 -25.46 -14.19 9.81
N GLU A 20 -26.31 -14.44 8.80
CA GLU A 20 -25.88 -15.02 7.52
C GLU A 20 -24.98 -14.05 6.74
N LYS A 21 -25.41 -12.78 6.63
CA LYS A 21 -24.62 -11.70 6.02
C LYS A 21 -23.35 -11.38 6.82
N PHE A 22 -23.39 -11.49 8.14
CA PHE A 22 -22.21 -11.35 8.98
C PHE A 22 -21.16 -12.43 8.68
N ASP A 23 -21.56 -13.71 8.68
CA ASP A 23 -20.65 -14.82 8.40
C ASP A 23 -20.16 -14.82 6.94
N ALA A 24 -21.06 -14.55 5.98
CA ALA A 24 -20.74 -14.39 4.57
C ALA A 24 -19.70 -13.28 4.33
N PHE A 25 -19.77 -12.16 5.05
CA PHE A 25 -18.77 -11.09 4.95
C PHE A 25 -17.38 -11.57 5.33
N PHE A 26 -17.22 -12.35 6.41
CA PHE A 26 -15.91 -12.84 6.85
C PHE A 26 -15.38 -13.96 5.94
N HIS A 27 -16.25 -14.87 5.48
CA HIS A 27 -15.92 -15.86 4.45
C HIS A 27 -15.44 -15.20 3.16
N TRP A 28 -16.16 -14.19 2.67
CA TRP A 28 -15.76 -13.40 1.51
C TRP A 28 -14.43 -12.67 1.76
N LEU A 29 -14.29 -11.99 2.90
CA LEU A 29 -13.07 -11.25 3.25
C LEU A 29 -11.84 -12.17 3.24
N GLN A 30 -11.95 -13.39 3.80
CA GLN A 30 -10.86 -14.35 3.86
C GLN A 30 -10.56 -15.01 2.51
N ARG A 31 -11.58 -15.51 1.79
CA ARG A 31 -11.39 -16.42 0.62
C ARG A 31 -12.20 -16.07 -0.62
N GLY A 32 -13.24 -15.25 -0.51
CA GLY A 32 -14.09 -14.87 -1.64
C GLY A 32 -13.38 -14.04 -2.72
N VAL A 33 -13.95 -14.06 -3.93
CA VAL A 33 -13.46 -13.30 -5.10
C VAL A 33 -13.55 -11.80 -4.84
N LYS A 34 -12.48 -11.06 -5.15
CA LYS A 34 -12.35 -9.63 -4.90
C LYS A 34 -12.09 -8.90 -6.21
N VAL A 35 -13.13 -8.29 -6.77
CA VAL A 35 -13.03 -7.47 -7.98
C VAL A 35 -12.54 -6.07 -7.60
N THR A 36 -11.65 -5.51 -8.42
CA THR A 36 -11.20 -4.12 -8.29
C THR A 36 -12.21 -3.19 -8.95
N GLU A 37 -12.67 -2.20 -8.18
CA GLU A 37 -13.49 -1.08 -8.63
C GLU A 37 -12.81 0.23 -8.15
N TYR A 38 -13.30 1.39 -8.57
CA TYR A 38 -12.81 2.70 -8.12
C TYR A 38 -13.94 3.51 -7.50
N ASP A 39 -13.69 4.16 -6.36
CA ASP A 39 -14.67 5.04 -5.74
C ASP A 39 -14.85 6.36 -6.51
N LYS A 40 -15.82 7.21 -6.10
CA LYS A 40 -16.09 8.52 -6.72
C LYS A 40 -14.90 9.50 -6.71
N LYS A 41 -13.80 9.18 -6.00
CA LYS A 41 -12.55 9.94 -5.97
C LYS A 41 -11.42 9.26 -6.76
N GLY A 42 -11.72 8.20 -7.52
CA GLY A 42 -10.75 7.46 -8.33
C GLY A 42 -9.81 6.56 -7.51
N ARG A 43 -10.21 6.15 -6.30
CA ARG A 43 -9.39 5.32 -5.39
C ARG A 43 -9.84 3.86 -5.44
N GLN A 44 -8.90 2.93 -5.57
CA GLN A 44 -9.18 1.49 -5.67
C GLN A 44 -9.93 0.97 -4.44
N VAL A 45 -10.98 0.19 -4.67
CA VAL A 45 -11.77 -0.50 -3.66
C VAL A 45 -12.00 -1.95 -4.12
N LEU A 46 -12.20 -2.86 -3.16
CA LEU A 46 -12.45 -4.27 -3.46
C LEU A 46 -13.93 -4.57 -3.22
N LYS A 47 -14.61 -5.09 -4.24
CA LYS A 47 -16.03 -5.51 -4.20
C LYS A 47 -16.13 -7.04 -4.31
N SER A 48 -17.14 -7.62 -3.67
CA SER A 48 -17.56 -9.00 -3.93
C SER A 48 -18.25 -9.14 -5.29
N THR A 49 -18.51 -10.40 -5.65
CA THR A 49 -19.31 -10.81 -6.81
C THR A 49 -20.59 -11.54 -6.40
N ASP A 50 -20.92 -11.51 -5.10
CA ASP A 50 -22.11 -12.11 -4.51
C ASP A 50 -23.21 -11.07 -4.32
N ASP A 51 -24.44 -11.55 -4.07
CA ASP A 51 -25.65 -10.72 -3.96
C ASP A 51 -25.62 -9.74 -2.77
N TYR A 52 -24.73 -9.96 -1.79
CA TYR A 52 -24.51 -9.04 -0.67
C TYR A 52 -23.67 -7.80 -1.05
N GLU A 53 -23.03 -7.79 -2.23
CA GLU A 53 -22.25 -6.68 -2.78
C GLU A 53 -21.20 -6.07 -1.83
N PHE A 54 -20.62 -6.88 -0.94
CA PHE A 54 -19.64 -6.44 0.07
C PHE A 54 -18.53 -5.59 -0.54
N LYS A 55 -18.20 -4.47 0.12
CA LYS A 55 -17.25 -3.49 -0.42
C LYS A 55 -16.32 -2.95 0.65
N ILE A 56 -15.02 -3.14 0.45
CA ILE A 56 -13.98 -2.71 1.39
C ILE A 56 -13.01 -1.71 0.77
N LYS A 57 -12.63 -0.73 1.59
CA LYS A 57 -11.54 0.22 1.32
C LYS A 57 -10.31 -0.34 1.99
N VAL A 58 -9.32 -0.74 1.20
CA VAL A 58 -8.04 -1.26 1.71
C VAL A 58 -6.93 -0.28 1.32
N PRO A 59 -6.13 0.21 2.28
CA PRO A 59 -4.93 0.97 1.99
C PRO A 59 -4.07 0.22 0.97
N ASN A 60 -3.82 0.87 -0.16
CA ASN A 60 -2.97 0.33 -1.21
C ASN A 60 -2.07 1.45 -1.75
N ALA A 61 -0.89 1.06 -2.22
CA ALA A 61 0.03 1.95 -2.88
C ALA A 61 0.51 1.29 -4.17
N HIS A 62 0.56 2.03 -5.27
CA HIS A 62 1.08 1.55 -6.54
C HIS A 62 1.90 2.63 -7.24
N THR A 63 3.00 2.22 -7.85
CA THR A 63 3.90 3.12 -8.56
C THR A 63 3.21 3.74 -9.78
N VAL A 64 3.38 5.05 -9.95
CA VAL A 64 2.87 5.85 -11.07
C VAL A 64 4.01 6.33 -11.97
N ASN A 65 5.15 6.72 -11.37
CA ASN A 65 6.33 7.20 -12.10
C ASN A 65 7.60 6.85 -11.32
N ILE A 66 8.68 6.51 -12.04
CA ILE A 66 10.03 6.32 -11.49
C ILE A 66 11.02 7.03 -12.42
N GLN A 67 11.82 7.93 -11.87
CA GLN A 67 12.90 8.60 -12.57
C GLN A 67 14.22 8.33 -11.84
N GLN A 68 15.22 7.85 -12.58
CA GLN A 68 16.53 7.48 -12.03
C GLN A 68 17.60 8.41 -12.59
N THR A 69 18.41 8.98 -11.71
CA THR A 69 19.67 9.65 -12.03
C THR A 69 20.83 8.85 -11.43
N LYS A 70 22.08 9.23 -11.71
CA LYS A 70 23.26 8.62 -11.06
C LYS A 70 23.24 8.75 -9.54
N GLU A 71 22.62 9.81 -9.01
CA GLU A 71 22.64 10.16 -7.59
C GLU A 71 21.37 9.74 -6.86
N SER A 72 20.28 9.41 -7.57
CA SER A 72 18.98 9.22 -6.91
C SER A 72 17.92 8.51 -7.73
N LEU A 73 16.93 7.97 -7.01
CA LEU A 73 15.69 7.44 -7.55
C LEU A 73 14.52 8.29 -7.03
N LEU A 74 13.90 9.09 -7.90
CA LEU A 74 12.65 9.80 -7.61
C LEU A 74 11.49 8.86 -7.92
N ILE A 75 10.61 8.64 -6.95
CA ILE A 75 9.44 7.76 -7.07
C ILE A 75 8.18 8.57 -6.80
N GLN A 76 7.18 8.38 -7.65
CA GLN A 76 5.81 8.82 -7.40
C GLN A 76 4.91 7.60 -7.40
N CYS A 77 4.08 7.46 -6.37
CA CYS A 77 3.10 6.39 -6.24
C CYS A 77 1.74 6.98 -5.89
N ARG A 78 0.66 6.37 -6.40
CA ARG A 78 -0.68 6.64 -5.88
C ARG A 78 -0.84 5.83 -4.61
N VAL A 79 -1.39 6.47 -3.58
CA VAL A 79 -1.65 5.87 -2.27
C VAL A 79 -3.10 6.14 -1.89
N ASP A 80 -3.90 5.09 -1.96
CA ASP A 80 -5.34 5.15 -1.73
C ASP A 80 -5.69 4.82 -0.28
N HIS A 81 -6.75 5.47 0.23
CA HIS A 81 -7.31 5.30 1.58
C HIS A 81 -6.33 5.54 2.76
N ILE A 82 -5.24 6.27 2.53
CA ILE A 82 -4.39 6.83 3.59
C ILE A 82 -4.51 8.37 3.56
N ASP A 83 -4.98 8.97 4.66
CA ASP A 83 -5.04 10.43 4.82
C ASP A 83 -3.63 11.03 4.99
N ALA A 84 -3.40 12.23 4.46
CA ALA A 84 -2.12 12.96 4.57
C ALA A 84 -1.60 13.06 6.03
N LYS A 85 -2.48 13.41 6.97
CA LYS A 85 -2.20 13.52 8.42
C LYS A 85 -1.75 12.21 9.08
N ASN A 86 -2.01 11.07 8.43
CA ASN A 86 -1.72 9.73 8.95
C ASN A 86 -0.44 9.15 8.36
N LEU A 87 0.08 9.70 7.26
CA LEU A 87 1.39 9.33 6.70
C LEU A 87 2.51 9.69 7.70
N LYS A 88 3.58 8.89 7.68
CA LYS A 88 4.81 9.16 8.43
C LYS A 88 5.99 9.34 7.49
N ASP A 89 6.36 8.27 6.80
CA ASP A 89 7.56 8.18 5.99
C ASP A 89 7.47 6.97 5.04
N ILE A 90 8.52 6.77 4.25
CA ILE A 90 8.74 5.54 3.50
C ILE A 90 9.78 4.69 4.22
N LEU A 91 9.52 3.39 4.36
CA LEU A 91 10.43 2.42 4.93
C LEU A 91 11.05 1.56 3.82
N LEU A 92 12.37 1.55 3.72
CA LEU A 92 13.12 0.48 3.05
C LEU A 92 13.32 -0.65 4.05
N GLU A 93 12.79 -1.83 3.73
CA GLU A 93 12.85 -3.01 4.57
C GLU A 93 13.48 -4.18 3.84
N ASN A 94 14.56 -4.76 4.39
CA ASN A 94 15.18 -5.96 3.82
C ASN A 94 14.24 -7.16 4.05
N ARG A 95 14.01 -7.98 3.01
CA ARG A 95 13.13 -9.17 3.10
C ARG A 95 13.66 -10.27 4.00
N GLU A 96 14.97 -10.30 4.27
CA GLU A 96 15.67 -11.36 4.99
C GLU A 96 16.27 -10.88 6.33
N ASP A 97 16.51 -9.59 6.51
CA ASP A 97 17.07 -9.01 7.75
C ASP A 97 16.43 -7.67 8.16
N TYR A 98 15.30 -7.74 8.86
CA TYR A 98 14.50 -6.60 9.34
C TYR A 98 15.23 -5.64 10.30
N ARG A 99 16.46 -5.94 10.72
CA ARG A 99 17.25 -5.09 11.62
C ARG A 99 17.86 -3.87 10.92
N ASN A 100 18.02 -3.93 9.60
CA ASN A 100 18.74 -2.93 8.79
C ASN A 100 17.79 -2.09 7.91
N ASN A 101 16.62 -1.75 8.44
CA ASN A 101 15.64 -0.93 7.76
C ASN A 101 16.05 0.56 7.76
N LYS A 102 15.82 1.28 6.66
CA LYS A 102 16.10 2.73 6.54
C LYS A 102 14.80 3.50 6.28
N CYS A 103 14.64 4.66 6.91
CA CYS A 103 13.51 5.56 6.65
C CYS A 103 13.91 6.60 5.61
N ILE A 104 13.00 6.96 4.70
CA ILE A 104 13.15 8.03 3.70
C ILE A 104 12.02 9.03 3.90
N GLU A 105 12.38 10.32 3.87
CA GLU A 105 11.41 11.41 3.98
C GLU A 105 10.52 11.54 2.74
N ILE A 106 9.27 11.93 3.00
CA ILE A 106 8.28 12.25 1.96
C ILE A 106 8.52 13.69 1.49
N ILE A 107 8.67 13.89 0.17
CA ILE A 107 8.82 15.22 -0.43
C ILE A 107 7.45 15.93 -0.52
N LYS A 108 6.43 15.21 -0.99
CA LYS A 108 5.08 15.75 -1.17
C LYS A 108 4.04 14.62 -1.14
N PHE A 109 2.89 14.89 -0.53
CA PHE A 109 1.67 14.09 -0.72
C PHE A 109 0.51 15.02 -1.08
N ASP A 110 -0.10 14.80 -2.25
CA ASP A 110 -1.16 15.67 -2.78
C ASP A 110 -2.03 14.89 -3.77
N ASN A 111 -3.35 15.06 -3.69
CA ASN A 111 -4.34 14.35 -4.52
C ASN A 111 -4.09 12.82 -4.62
N SER A 112 -3.76 12.19 -3.50
CA SER A 112 -3.39 10.77 -3.38
C SER A 112 -2.08 10.38 -4.08
N ILE A 113 -1.28 11.32 -4.59
CA ILE A 113 0.05 11.07 -5.17
C ILE A 113 1.13 11.39 -4.14
N LEU A 114 1.90 10.36 -3.77
CA LEU A 114 3.01 10.40 -2.84
C LEU A 114 4.34 10.42 -3.61
N THR A 115 5.14 11.47 -3.40
CA THR A 115 6.45 11.66 -4.03
C THR A 115 7.55 11.62 -2.98
N PHE A 116 8.59 10.81 -3.22
CA PHE A 116 9.77 10.69 -2.38
C PHE A 116 11.02 10.39 -3.22
N LYS A 117 12.21 10.59 -2.65
CA LYS A 117 13.50 10.44 -3.34
C LYS A 117 14.45 9.57 -2.52
N ILE A 118 14.91 8.47 -3.10
CA ILE A 118 16.00 7.67 -2.54
C ILE A 118 17.31 8.28 -3.05
N ASN A 119 18.22 8.65 -2.15
CA ASN A 119 19.59 9.01 -2.52
C ASN A 119 20.41 7.72 -2.68
N MET A 120 21.17 7.57 -3.76
CA MET A 120 21.97 6.35 -3.99
C MET A 120 23.02 6.14 -2.90
N LYS A 121 23.54 7.21 -2.28
CA LYS A 121 24.43 7.10 -1.11
C LYS A 121 23.79 6.37 0.07
N LEU A 122 22.48 6.51 0.26
CA LEU A 122 21.75 5.81 1.31
C LEU A 122 21.68 4.29 1.06
N THR A 123 21.96 3.84 -0.18
CA THR A 123 22.07 2.42 -0.55
C THR A 123 23.48 1.86 -0.41
N GLU A 124 24.51 2.71 -0.26
CA GLU A 124 25.90 2.27 0.03
C GLU A 124 26.00 1.68 1.44
N ASP A 125 25.20 2.18 2.39
CA ASP A 125 25.07 1.67 3.76
C ASP A 125 24.17 0.41 3.88
N LEU A 126 23.61 -0.10 2.78
CA LEU A 126 22.68 -1.24 2.83
C LEU A 126 23.41 -2.56 2.58
N ASN A 127 23.11 -3.55 3.43
CA ASN A 127 23.50 -4.94 3.18
C ASN A 127 22.91 -5.42 1.83
N LYS A 128 23.68 -6.19 1.06
CA LYS A 128 23.20 -6.79 -0.19
C LYS A 128 21.94 -7.65 0.08
N GLY A 129 20.85 -7.38 -0.64
CA GLY A 129 19.59 -8.09 -0.48
C GLY A 129 18.45 -7.46 -1.26
N ILE A 130 17.25 -8.01 -1.14
CA ILE A 130 16.02 -7.48 -1.75
C ILE A 130 15.28 -6.63 -0.71
N TYR A 131 14.97 -5.39 -1.07
CA TYR A 131 14.26 -4.45 -0.19
C TYR A 131 12.82 -4.24 -0.67
N ASN A 132 11.88 -4.33 0.26
CA ASN A 132 10.54 -3.77 0.11
C ASN A 132 10.59 -2.25 0.30
N ILE A 133 9.68 -1.53 -0.37
CA ILE A 133 9.48 -0.09 -0.17
C ILE A 133 8.04 0.09 0.31
N LEU A 134 7.89 0.48 1.57
CA LEU A 134 6.62 0.47 2.29
C LEU A 134 6.23 1.90 2.68
N VAL A 135 4.99 2.29 2.43
CA VAL A 135 4.42 3.51 3.01
C VAL A 135 4.06 3.22 4.46
N ARG A 136 4.66 3.96 5.41
CA ARG A 136 4.33 3.86 6.83
C ARG A 136 3.28 4.90 7.21
N TYR A 137 2.20 4.44 7.85
CA TYR A 137 1.06 5.26 8.22
C TYR A 137 0.45 4.83 9.56
N ASN A 138 -0.40 5.67 10.16
CA ASN A 138 -1.01 5.40 11.48
C ASN A 138 0.03 4.92 12.52
N ASN A 139 1.15 5.63 12.61
CA ASN A 139 2.34 5.34 13.40
C ASN A 139 3.17 4.11 12.98
N TYR A 140 2.54 2.95 12.73
CA TYR A 140 3.27 1.68 12.48
C TYR A 140 2.62 0.75 11.45
N MET A 141 1.50 1.13 10.84
CA MET A 141 0.91 0.33 9.76
C MET A 141 1.75 0.48 8.49
N LEU A 142 1.90 -0.61 7.74
CA LEU A 142 2.71 -0.68 6.53
C LEU A 142 1.82 -0.98 5.33
N CYS A 143 2.00 -0.23 4.25
CA CYS A 143 1.36 -0.46 2.96
C CYS A 143 2.45 -0.64 1.91
N ASN A 144 2.60 -1.85 1.36
CA ASN A 144 3.62 -2.12 0.36
C ASN A 144 3.32 -1.38 -0.95
N ILE A 145 4.30 -0.64 -1.48
CA ILE A 145 4.18 -0.03 -2.80
C ILE A 145 4.29 -1.14 -3.83
N LYS A 146 3.19 -1.44 -4.51
CA LYS A 146 3.18 -2.40 -5.62
C LYS A 146 3.93 -1.79 -6.81
N TYR A 147 5.07 -2.38 -7.13
CA TYR A 147 5.86 -2.05 -8.30
C TYR A 147 5.37 -2.87 -9.50
N GLY A 148 4.71 -2.22 -10.45
CA GLY A 148 4.33 -2.82 -11.75
C GLY A 148 5.46 -2.83 -12.78
N PHE A 149 6.72 -2.80 -12.33
CA PHE A 149 7.93 -2.79 -13.16
C PHE A 149 9.14 -3.08 -12.27
N THR A 150 9.68 -4.30 -12.27
CA THR A 150 10.90 -4.61 -11.51
C THR A 150 12.15 -4.04 -12.19
N LYS A 151 13.24 -3.97 -11.39
CA LYS A 151 14.53 -3.37 -11.72
C LYS A 151 15.76 -4.20 -11.29
N GLU A 152 16.13 -5.24 -12.06
CA GLU A 152 17.39 -6.00 -11.95
C GLU A 152 18.67 -5.15 -12.17
N ILE A 153 19.57 -5.15 -11.17
CA ILE A 153 20.76 -4.31 -11.08
C ILE A 153 22.05 -5.11 -11.35
N ASP A 154 22.75 -4.77 -12.44
CA ASP A 154 24.21 -4.72 -12.48
C ASP A 154 24.63 -3.23 -12.45
N ASN A 155 25.31 -2.81 -11.38
CA ASN A 155 25.68 -1.42 -11.07
C ASN A 155 24.55 -0.39 -11.29
N ALA A 156 23.42 -0.60 -10.61
CA ALA A 156 22.16 0.14 -10.64
C ALA A 156 21.28 0.06 -11.92
N LYS A 157 21.23 -1.08 -12.63
CA LYS A 157 20.30 -1.37 -13.76
C LYS A 157 18.85 -1.80 -13.42
N VAL A 158 18.02 -2.11 -14.46
CA VAL A 158 16.53 -2.09 -14.43
C VAL A 158 15.72 -3.12 -15.30
N TYR A 159 15.44 -4.38 -14.86
CA TYR A 159 14.54 -5.37 -15.56
C TYR A 159 13.43 -6.11 -14.68
N PRO A 160 12.27 -6.61 -15.24
CA PRO A 160 10.94 -6.88 -14.57
C PRO A 160 10.62 -8.23 -13.83
N THR A 161 9.44 -8.29 -13.15
CA THR A 161 8.69 -9.50 -12.68
C THR A 161 7.22 -9.35 -13.04
#